data_AF-A0A150KZU2-F1
#
_entry.id   AF-A0A150KZU2-F1
#
_cell.length_a   1.000
_cell.length_b   1.000
_cell.length_c   1.000
_cell.angle_alpha   90.00
_cell.angle_beta   90.00
_cell.angle_gamma   90.00
#
_symmetry.space_group_name_H-M   'P 1'
#
loop_
_entity.id
_entity.type
_entity.pdbx_description
1 polymer ?
#
loop_
_entity_poly.entity_id
_entity_poly.type
_entity_poly.pdbx_seq_one_letter_code
_entity_poly.pdbx_strand_id
1 'polypeptide(L)'
;MRYYYGNSMPLRVLDECEFWKEQEEEHTIVIRELVKDLEDEYVDALLAWEQAFAETHSRVVAFIETTIRMTGTFTYELYRDLTTLVSFCLEQSNQFIAFCNQLIQESEPVKNNPTVKVVMRHIIDESEYFVGIAQAVLYSKSI
;
A
#
# COMPACT_ATOMS: atom_id res chain seq x y z
N MET A 1 -15.04 -1.04 3.87
CA MET A 1 -14.81 -2.50 3.99
C MET A 1 -15.94 -3.27 3.32
N ARG A 2 -15.72 -3.79 2.11
CA ARG A 2 -16.66 -4.70 1.43
C ARG A 2 -16.27 -6.13 1.83
N TYR A 3 -17.19 -6.86 2.46
CA TYR A 3 -16.93 -8.19 3.02
C TYR A 3 -17.36 -9.28 2.04
N TYR A 4 -16.43 -9.83 1.26
CA TYR A 4 -16.66 -11.08 0.54
C TYR A 4 -16.11 -12.25 1.37
N TYR A 5 -16.96 -12.80 2.25
CA TYR A 5 -16.67 -14.04 2.97
C TYR A 5 -16.94 -15.26 2.07
N GLY A 6 -15.89 -15.78 1.47
CA GLY A 6 -15.89 -17.05 0.72
C GLY A 6 -14.48 -17.45 0.31
N ASN A 7 -14.28 -18.72 -0.08
CA ASN A 7 -12.99 -19.32 -0.52
C ASN A 7 -12.33 -18.66 -1.76
N SER A 8 -12.62 -17.40 -2.07
CA SER A 8 -12.21 -16.66 -3.25
C SER A 8 -10.92 -15.86 -2.98
N MET A 9 -9.81 -16.58 -2.79
CA MET A 9 -8.46 -16.01 -2.60
C MET A 9 -8.05 -14.90 -3.60
N PRO A 10 -8.43 -14.91 -4.91
CA PRO A 10 -8.03 -13.86 -5.85
C PRO A 10 -8.72 -12.51 -5.65
N LEU A 11 -9.97 -12.49 -5.19
CA LEU A 11 -10.70 -11.24 -4.97
C LEU A 11 -10.30 -10.60 -3.64
N ARG A 12 -10.03 -11.42 -2.63
CA ARG A 12 -9.64 -10.93 -1.31
C ARG A 12 -8.33 -10.15 -1.34
N VAL A 13 -7.33 -10.58 -2.12
CA VAL A 13 -6.08 -9.84 -2.23
C VAL A 13 -6.27 -8.48 -2.90
N LEU A 14 -7.23 -8.35 -3.82
CA LEU A 14 -7.55 -7.07 -4.43
C LEU A 14 -8.21 -6.11 -3.45
N ASP A 15 -9.12 -6.60 -2.60
CA ASP A 15 -9.73 -5.80 -1.54
C ASP A 15 -8.66 -5.27 -0.56
N GLU A 16 -7.65 -6.10 -0.24
CA GLU A 16 -6.52 -5.68 0.61
C GLU A 16 -5.63 -4.67 -0.12
N CYS A 17 -5.34 -4.87 -1.41
CA CYS A 17 -4.60 -3.88 -2.20
C CYS A 17 -5.35 -2.54 -2.26
N GLU A 18 -6.67 -2.54 -2.47
CA GLU A 18 -7.48 -1.33 -2.52
C GLU A 18 -7.35 -0.57 -1.19
N PHE A 19 -7.68 -1.25 -0.09
CA PHE A 19 -7.64 -0.67 1.25
C PHE A 19 -6.26 -0.11 1.61
N TRP A 20 -5.21 -0.90 1.41
CA TRP A 20 -3.88 -0.49 1.87
C TRP A 20 -3.22 0.57 0.99
N LYS A 21 -3.55 0.65 -0.32
CA LYS A 21 -3.07 1.77 -1.14
C LYS A 21 -3.74 3.08 -0.73
N GLU A 22 -5.02 3.06 -0.38
CA GLU A 22 -5.71 4.22 0.19
C GLU A 22 -5.12 4.62 1.56
N GLN A 23 -4.88 3.66 2.46
CA GLN A 23 -4.27 3.96 3.76
C GLN A 23 -2.85 4.54 3.63
N GLU A 24 -2.01 4.00 2.75
CA GLU A 24 -0.66 4.54 2.55
C GLU A 24 -0.67 5.93 1.90
N GLU A 25 -1.63 6.22 1.02
CA GLU A 25 -1.91 7.59 0.54
C GLU A 25 -2.22 8.52 1.72
N GLU A 26 -3.18 8.16 2.58
CA GLU A 26 -3.55 8.93 3.76
C GLU A 26 -2.37 9.14 4.72
N HIS A 27 -1.52 8.12 4.88
CA HIS A 27 -0.31 8.20 5.71
C HIS A 27 0.64 9.27 5.23
N THR A 28 0.76 9.52 3.92
CA THR A 28 1.58 10.63 3.44
C THR A 28 1.10 11.99 3.95
N ILE A 29 -0.23 12.18 4.01
CA ILE A 29 -0.87 13.40 4.51
C ILE A 29 -0.67 13.50 6.02
N VAL A 30 -0.88 12.40 6.75
CA VAL A 30 -0.68 12.34 8.20
C VAL A 30 0.74 12.77 8.58
N ILE A 31 1.76 12.30 7.86
CA ILE A 31 3.16 12.66 8.14
C ILE A 31 3.39 14.16 7.96
N ARG A 32 2.95 14.74 6.83
CA ARG A 32 3.10 16.19 6.56
C ARG A 32 2.31 17.04 7.56
N GLU A 33 1.14 16.59 7.98
CA GLU A 33 0.32 17.31 8.94
C GLU A 33 0.87 17.21 10.38
N LEU A 34 1.54 16.11 10.72
CA LEU A 34 2.11 15.87 12.04
C LEU A 34 3.43 16.62 12.25
N VAL A 35 4.25 16.76 11.21
CA VAL A 35 5.59 17.35 11.27
C VAL A 35 5.60 18.71 10.56
N LYS A 36 5.29 19.79 11.30
CA LYS A 36 5.05 21.13 10.73
C LYS A 36 6.28 21.82 10.14
N ASP A 37 7.47 21.39 10.54
CA ASP A 37 8.78 21.91 10.13
C ASP A 37 9.60 20.88 9.36
N LEU A 38 8.92 19.91 8.72
CA LEU A 38 9.56 18.90 7.88
C LEU A 38 10.34 19.54 6.73
N GLU A 39 11.52 19.01 6.42
CA GLU A 39 12.37 19.53 5.37
C GLU A 39 11.69 19.41 3.98
N ASP A 40 11.84 20.45 3.14
CA ASP A 40 11.15 20.57 1.84
C ASP A 40 11.32 19.32 0.95
N GLU A 41 12.50 18.70 0.96
CA GLU A 41 12.77 17.48 0.19
C GLU A 41 11.89 16.29 0.60
N TYR A 42 11.56 16.17 1.89
CA TYR A 42 10.67 15.13 2.39
C TYR A 42 9.20 15.50 2.17
N VAL A 43 8.85 16.80 2.22
CA VAL A 43 7.51 17.28 1.86
C VAL A 43 7.21 16.95 0.39
N ASP A 44 8.13 17.28 -0.51
CA ASP A 44 8.01 17.00 -1.95
C ASP A 44 7.95 15.49 -2.22
N ALA A 45 8.78 14.70 -1.53
CA ALA A 45 8.75 13.24 -1.62
C ALA A 45 7.40 12.67 -1.15
N LEU A 46 6.84 13.18 -0.06
CA LEU A 46 5.53 12.75 0.45
C LEU A 46 4.39 13.11 -0.52
N LEU A 47 4.45 14.27 -1.17
CA LEU A 47 3.49 14.63 -2.23
C LEU A 47 3.60 13.71 -3.45
N ALA A 48 4.82 13.32 -3.83
CA ALA A 48 5.03 12.36 -4.89
C ALA A 48 4.51 10.95 -4.52
N TRP A 49 4.70 10.53 -3.26
CA TRP A 49 4.14 9.29 -2.74
C TRP A 49 2.62 9.29 -2.74
N GLU A 50 1.98 10.38 -2.30
CA GLU A 50 0.52 10.54 -2.31
C GLU A 50 -0.04 10.30 -3.71
N GLN A 51 0.52 11.00 -4.71
CA GLN A 51 0.10 10.85 -6.10
C GLN A 51 0.33 9.41 -6.60
N ALA A 52 1.48 8.81 -6.28
CA ALA A 52 1.80 7.45 -6.69
C ALA A 52 0.85 6.42 -6.06
N PHE A 53 0.42 6.61 -4.82
CA PHE A 53 -0.57 5.74 -4.17
C PHE A 53 -1.96 5.92 -4.74
N ALA A 54 -2.39 7.16 -4.96
CA ALA A 54 -3.68 7.47 -5.58
C ALA A 54 -3.81 6.82 -6.97
N GLU A 55 -2.73 6.85 -7.76
CA GLU A 55 -2.67 6.18 -9.07
C GLU A 55 -2.76 4.65 -8.95
N THR A 56 -2.01 4.04 -8.03
CA THR A 56 -2.08 2.59 -7.80
C THR A 56 -3.47 2.18 -7.30
N HIS A 57 -4.03 2.89 -6.33
CA HIS A 57 -5.36 2.66 -5.80
C HIS A 57 -6.41 2.71 -6.92
N SER A 58 -6.39 3.75 -7.75
CA SER A 58 -7.27 3.87 -8.91
C SER A 58 -7.15 2.68 -9.87
N ARG A 59 -5.93 2.18 -10.09
CA ARG A 59 -5.68 1.00 -10.92
C ARG A 59 -6.23 -0.28 -10.30
N VAL A 60 -6.11 -0.46 -8.98
CA VAL A 60 -6.67 -1.59 -8.25
C VAL A 60 -8.19 -1.58 -8.34
N VAL A 61 -8.84 -0.43 -8.09
CA VAL A 61 -10.29 -0.26 -8.22
C VAL A 61 -10.77 -0.61 -9.64
N ALA A 62 -10.09 -0.11 -10.68
CA ALA A 62 -10.42 -0.43 -12.06
C ALA A 62 -10.30 -1.93 -12.38
N PHE A 63 -9.30 -2.60 -11.79
CA PHE A 63 -9.10 -4.04 -11.95
C PHE A 63 -10.17 -4.86 -11.23
N ILE A 64 -10.59 -4.45 -10.03
CA ILE A 64 -11.73 -5.03 -9.29
C ILE A 64 -13.00 -4.92 -10.13
N GLU A 65 -13.32 -3.74 -10.64
CA GLU A 65 -14.50 -3.52 -11.48
C GLU A 65 -14.49 -4.37 -12.76
N THR A 66 -13.33 -4.52 -13.39
CA THR A 66 -13.15 -5.39 -14.55
C THR A 66 -13.45 -6.85 -14.17
N THR A 67 -12.89 -7.31 -13.06
CA THR A 67 -13.05 -8.69 -12.59
C THR A 67 -14.51 -9.00 -12.22
N ILE A 68 -15.22 -8.06 -11.57
CA ILE A 68 -16.64 -8.22 -11.21
C ILE A 68 -17.53 -8.28 -12.46
N ARG A 69 -17.22 -7.51 -13.51
CA ARG A 69 -18.03 -7.44 -14.74
C ARG A 69 -17.77 -8.58 -15.70
N MET A 70 -16.65 -9.28 -15.57
CA MET A 70 -16.38 -10.48 -16.34
C MET A 70 -17.31 -11.61 -15.90
N THR A 71 -18.33 -11.92 -16.70
CA THR A 71 -19.18 -13.09 -16.50
C THR A 71 -18.44 -14.35 -16.96
N GLY A 72 -17.82 -15.09 -16.05
CA GLY A 72 -17.12 -16.34 -16.39
C GLY A 72 -16.06 -16.77 -15.38
N THR A 73 -15.33 -17.84 -15.70
CA THR A 73 -14.18 -18.31 -14.93
C THR A 73 -12.98 -17.40 -15.13
N PHE A 74 -12.24 -17.14 -14.05
CA PHE A 74 -10.98 -16.38 -14.05
C PHE A 74 -9.99 -17.02 -15.03
N THR A 75 -9.60 -16.29 -16.09
CA THR A 75 -8.68 -16.83 -17.10
C THR A 75 -7.24 -16.81 -16.59
N TYR A 76 -6.37 -17.58 -17.24
CA TYR A 76 -4.95 -17.59 -16.90
C TYR A 76 -4.31 -16.20 -17.08
N GLU A 77 -4.70 -15.47 -18.11
CA GLU A 77 -4.23 -14.10 -18.37
C GLU A 77 -4.65 -13.15 -17.25
N LEU A 78 -5.90 -13.23 -16.81
CA LEU A 78 -6.41 -12.40 -15.72
C LEU A 78 -5.70 -12.72 -14.40
N TYR A 79 -5.34 -13.99 -14.18
CA TYR A 79 -4.53 -14.40 -13.03
C TYR A 79 -3.11 -13.88 -13.06
N ARG A 80 -2.47 -13.92 -14.23
CA ARG A 80 -1.15 -13.32 -14.40
C ARG A 80 -1.21 -11.81 -14.13
N ASP A 81 -2.20 -11.12 -14.68
CA ASP A 81 -2.35 -9.67 -14.54
C ASP A 81 -2.64 -9.28 -13.08
N LEU A 82 -3.47 -10.07 -12.37
CA LEU A 82 -3.66 -9.97 -10.92
C LEU A 82 -2.32 -10.10 -10.17
N THR A 83 -1.56 -11.16 -10.45
CA THR A 83 -0.28 -11.43 -9.77
C THR A 83 0.72 -10.30 -10.01
N THR A 84 0.74 -9.73 -11.22
CA THR A 84 1.56 -8.55 -11.55
C THR A 84 1.14 -7.33 -10.73
N LEU A 85 -0.17 -7.06 -10.62
CA LEU A 85 -0.67 -5.92 -9.85
C LEU A 85 -0.38 -6.07 -8.36
N VAL A 86 -0.58 -7.26 -7.78
CA VAL A 86 -0.27 -7.54 -6.37
C VAL A 86 1.24 -7.40 -6.11
N SER A 87 2.08 -7.92 -7.01
CA SER A 87 3.53 -7.76 -6.93
C SER A 87 3.96 -6.29 -6.96
N PHE A 88 3.29 -5.47 -7.78
CA PHE A 88 3.54 -4.04 -7.84
C PHE A 88 3.14 -3.35 -6.53
N CYS A 89 1.95 -3.65 -5.97
CA CYS A 89 1.51 -3.07 -4.70
C CYS A 89 2.45 -3.43 -3.55
N LEU A 90 2.92 -4.69 -3.52
CA LEU A 90 3.91 -5.19 -2.56
C LEU A 90 5.21 -4.40 -2.64
N GLU A 91 5.76 -4.24 -3.84
CA GLU A 91 7.01 -3.51 -4.06
C GLU A 91 6.87 -2.03 -3.67
N GLN A 92 5.74 -1.41 -4.02
CA GLN A 92 5.44 -0.02 -3.65
C GLN A 92 5.43 0.15 -2.12
N SER A 93 4.79 -0.75 -1.37
CA SER A 93 4.80 -0.71 0.11
C SER A 93 6.20 -0.89 0.69
N ASN A 94 7.01 -1.82 0.15
CA ASN A 94 8.40 -2.00 0.62
C ASN A 94 9.24 -0.74 0.42
N GLN A 95 9.08 -0.06 -0.72
CA GLN A 95 9.77 1.19 -1.00
C GLN A 95 9.31 2.33 -0.08
N PHE A 96 8.01 2.41 0.21
CA PHE A 96 7.49 3.40 1.15
C PHE A 96 7.93 3.14 2.59
N ILE A 97 7.98 1.88 3.03
CA ILE A 97 8.56 1.48 4.32
C ILE A 97 10.04 1.91 4.40
N ALA A 98 10.81 1.68 3.33
CA ALA A 98 12.21 2.10 3.28
C ALA A 98 12.34 3.63 3.39
N PHE A 99 11.49 4.38 2.68
CA PHE A 99 11.41 5.84 2.77
C PHE A 99 11.05 6.30 4.19
N CYS A 100 10.04 5.72 4.84
CA CYS A 100 9.67 6.06 6.21
C CYS A 100 10.80 5.80 7.20
N ASN A 101 11.52 4.69 7.03
CA ASN A 101 12.71 4.38 7.84
C ASN A 101 13.83 5.41 7.63
N GLN A 102 14.07 5.84 6.39
CA GLN A 102 15.03 6.90 6.09
C GLN A 102 14.60 8.21 6.79
N LEU A 103 13.32 8.58 6.69
CA LEU A 103 12.78 9.79 7.31
C LEU A 103 12.97 9.77 8.84
N ILE A 104 12.75 8.63 9.51
CA ILE A 104 13.04 8.43 10.94
C ILE A 104 14.53 8.61 11.26
N GLN A 105 15.43 8.24 10.35
CA GLN A 105 16.89 8.24 10.57
C GLN A 105 17.58 9.53 10.14
N GLU A 106 17.00 10.29 9.22
CA GLU A 106 17.67 11.38 8.50
C GLU A 106 17.02 12.74 8.75
N SER A 107 15.70 12.84 8.90
CA SER A 107 14.99 14.10 9.19
C SER A 107 15.20 14.54 10.64
N GLU A 108 15.64 15.79 10.84
CA GLU A 108 15.93 16.35 12.16
C GLU A 108 14.66 16.62 13.00
N PRO A 109 13.57 17.20 12.43
CA PRO A 109 12.27 17.31 13.09
C PRO A 109 11.70 15.96 13.56
N VAL A 110 11.91 14.90 12.79
CA VAL A 110 11.40 13.55 13.11
C VAL A 110 12.27 12.87 14.15
N LYS A 111 13.60 12.87 14.00
CA LYS A 111 14.54 12.23 14.93
C LYS A 111 14.36 12.71 16.36
N ASN A 112 14.14 14.01 16.55
CA ASN A 112 14.08 14.64 17.85
C ASN A 112 12.68 14.66 18.48
N ASN A 113 11.66 14.13 17.79
CA ASN A 113 10.29 14.11 18.29
C ASN A 113 9.80 12.68 18.60
N PRO A 114 9.72 12.29 19.89
CA PRO A 114 9.28 10.96 20.29
C PRO A 114 7.87 10.60 19.81
N THR A 115 6.94 11.55 19.82
CA THR A 115 5.56 11.32 19.38
C THR A 115 5.50 11.03 17.89
N VAL A 116 6.21 11.81 17.07
CA VAL A 116 6.30 11.56 15.63
C VAL A 116 6.87 10.17 15.36
N LYS A 117 7.92 9.76 16.05
CA LYS A 117 8.50 8.42 15.89
C LYS A 117 7.54 7.29 16.25
N VAL A 118 6.66 7.48 17.22
CA VAL A 118 5.62 6.47 17.55
C VAL A 118 4.63 6.34 16.40
N VAL A 119 4.15 7.46 15.84
CA VAL A 119 3.21 7.44 14.71
C VAL A 119 3.86 6.87 13.45
N MET A 120 5.09 7.28 13.13
CA MET A 120 5.84 6.75 11.97
C MET A 120 6.04 5.24 12.06
N ARG A 121 6.32 4.70 13.26
CA ARG A 121 6.43 3.24 13.45
C ARG A 121 5.10 2.54 13.23
N HIS A 122 4.00 3.11 13.71
CA HIS A 122 2.68 2.54 13.47
C HIS A 122 2.35 2.46 11.98
N ILE A 123 2.64 3.52 11.22
CA ILE A 123 2.50 3.56 9.75
C ILE A 123 3.32 2.46 9.07
N ILE A 124 4.56 2.25 9.53
CA ILE A 124 5.43 1.17 9.03
C ILE A 124 4.84 -0.20 9.34
N ASP A 125 4.44 -0.44 10.60
CA ASP A 125 3.89 -1.72 11.05
C ASP A 125 2.63 -2.12 10.24
N GLU A 126 1.78 -1.13 9.92
CA GLU A 126 0.60 -1.32 9.08
C GLU A 126 0.93 -1.63 7.62
N SER A 127 1.93 -0.96 7.05
CA SER A 127 2.43 -1.25 5.71
C SER A 127 3.08 -2.66 5.65
N GLU A 128 3.80 -3.05 6.70
CA GLU A 128 4.39 -4.39 6.84
C GLU A 128 3.33 -5.49 6.96
N TYR A 129 2.20 -5.19 7.62
CA TYR A 129 1.05 -6.10 7.66
C TYR A 129 0.53 -6.40 6.25
N PHE A 130 0.34 -5.37 5.42
CA PHE A 130 -0.05 -5.55 4.02
C PHE A 130 0.99 -6.34 3.23
N VAL A 131 2.29 -6.05 3.41
CA VAL A 131 3.39 -6.80 2.80
C VAL A 131 3.25 -8.30 3.10
N GLY A 132 2.98 -8.66 4.36
CA GLY A 132 2.75 -10.05 4.76
C GLY A 132 1.56 -10.71 4.06
N ILE A 133 0.45 -10.00 3.90
CA ILE A 133 -0.73 -10.48 3.15
C ILE A 133 -0.38 -10.71 1.68
N ALA A 134 0.21 -9.71 1.02
CA ALA A 134 0.55 -9.78 -0.40
C ALA A 134 1.54 -10.93 -0.68
N GLN A 135 2.56 -11.10 0.16
CA GLN A 135 3.50 -12.21 0.08
C GLN A 135 2.81 -13.56 0.28
N ALA A 136 1.93 -13.70 1.28
CA ALA A 136 1.21 -14.94 1.52
C ALA A 136 0.40 -15.37 0.29
N VAL A 137 -0.21 -14.43 -0.43
CA VAL A 137 -0.95 -14.70 -1.66
C VAL A 137 0.00 -15.10 -2.80
N LEU A 138 1.06 -14.32 -3.03
CA LEU A 138 2.01 -14.57 -4.13
C LEU A 138 2.80 -15.88 -3.96
N TYR A 139 3.12 -16.26 -2.73
CA TYR A 139 3.92 -17.45 -2.42
C TYR A 139 3.09 -18.67 -1.97
N SER A 140 1.78 -18.50 -1.72
CA SER A 140 0.90 -19.65 -1.62
C SER A 140 0.93 -20.38 -2.96
N LYS A 141 1.54 -21.57 -3.00
CA LYS A 141 1.60 -22.39 -4.22
C LYS A 141 0.21 -22.48 -4.82
N SER A 142 0.07 -22.03 -6.07
CA SER A 142 -1.03 -22.44 -6.93
C SER A 142 -0.98 -23.98 -6.99
N ILE A 143 -1.90 -24.64 -6.29
CA ILE A 143 -2.16 -26.07 -6.44
C ILE A 143 -3.01 -26.25 -7.70
#